data_AF-A0A355ETW6-F1
#
_entry.id   AF-A0A355ETW6-F1
#
_cell.length_a   1.000
_cell.length_b   1.000
_cell.length_c   1.000
_cell.angle_alpha   90.00
_cell.angle_beta   90.00
_cell.angle_gamma   90.00
#
_symmetry.space_group_name_H-M   'P 1'
#
loop_
_entity.id
_entity.type
_entity.pdbx_description
1 polymer ?
#
loop_
_entity_poly.entity_id
_entity_poly.type
_entity_poly.pdbx_seq_one_letter_code
_entity_poly.pdbx_strand_id
1 'polypeptide(L)'
;MEKVPFFLLAAASSAIALFTQQGSLASLVAVPFARRVANALVSYLAYVEKTVWPLDLAVFYPLPASIPLWKGAAAAVFLAVLTGLAIWRLRRHPFLAVGWFWFLGMLVPVIGLVQVGRQAMADRYTYLPSIGLSLLVTWGALALVGERRRLRQVLAGVAVVAVGLLAVAARAQVHTWKDSLTLFRHALAVTEGNYVAHLNVAIALSRLEGDAQAELEAVQHFKEVLRLQPHLPEGHSALATALQKWGKPAEALPHAQRAVSLRPKRGRLRLTLATILGDLGRREEAIAELRKAVELTPALADAWYGLGALLQQEGRTDEALVAYSKALEANPGLDALYAPAATLVARKGDLVTAARLYEEAIRRKPTASAHFNLAITLERLGKPAEASRHYRQALLLDPTLEAARRRLGELR
;
A
#
# COMPACT_ATOMS: atom_id res chain seq x y z
N MET A 1 -42.66 7.34 -15.35
CA MET A 1 -42.06 8.65 -15.03
C MET A 1 -41.32 8.63 -13.68
N GLU A 2 -41.79 7.91 -12.66
CA GLU A 2 -41.20 7.90 -11.31
C GLU A 2 -39.74 7.40 -11.19
N LYS A 3 -39.25 6.56 -12.11
CA LYS A 3 -37.87 6.02 -12.06
C LYS A 3 -36.82 6.91 -12.74
N VAL A 4 -37.24 7.91 -13.49
CA VAL A 4 -36.35 8.80 -14.25
C VAL A 4 -35.37 9.57 -13.34
N PRO A 5 -35.76 10.10 -12.17
CA PRO A 5 -34.84 10.75 -11.25
C PRO A 5 -33.74 9.81 -10.72
N PHE A 6 -34.08 8.54 -10.44
CA PHE A 6 -33.10 7.55 -9.99
C PHE A 6 -32.11 7.17 -11.09
N PHE A 7 -32.58 7.06 -12.34
CA PHE A 7 -31.68 6.85 -13.48
C PHE A 7 -30.75 8.04 -13.72
N LEU A 8 -31.24 9.28 -13.57
CA LEU A 8 -30.41 10.48 -13.69
C LEU A 8 -29.39 10.58 -12.55
N LEU A 9 -29.76 10.27 -11.31
CA LEU A 9 -28.84 10.21 -10.17
C LEU A 9 -27.80 9.11 -10.33
N ALA A 10 -28.19 7.93 -10.82
CA ALA A 10 -27.28 6.84 -11.11
C ALA A 10 -26.31 7.18 -12.25
N ALA A 11 -26.79 7.84 -13.31
CA ALA A 11 -25.96 8.34 -14.41
C ALA A 11 -24.99 9.43 -13.95
N ALA A 12 -25.44 10.39 -13.15
CA ALA A 12 -24.60 11.43 -12.56
C ALA A 12 -23.54 10.84 -11.62
N SER A 13 -23.93 9.90 -10.74
CA SER A 13 -23.02 9.18 -9.85
C SER A 13 -22.00 8.35 -10.64
N SER A 14 -22.42 7.69 -11.73
CA SER A 14 -21.53 6.96 -12.64
C SER A 14 -20.56 7.90 -13.36
N ALA A 15 -21.02 9.07 -13.80
CA ALA A 15 -20.18 10.08 -14.43
C ALA A 15 -19.14 10.64 -13.44
N ILE A 16 -19.54 10.93 -12.21
CA ILE A 16 -18.63 11.37 -11.13
C ILE A 16 -17.63 10.26 -10.79
N ALA A 17 -18.06 9.00 -10.71
CA ALA A 17 -17.17 7.86 -10.48
C ALA A 17 -16.15 7.70 -11.62
N LEU A 18 -16.55 7.88 -12.87
CA LEU A 18 -15.64 7.85 -14.01
C LEU A 18 -14.67 9.05 -14.00
N PHE A 19 -15.15 10.25 -13.65
CA PHE A 19 -14.33 11.46 -13.60
C PHE A 19 -13.29 11.40 -12.47
N THR A 20 -13.70 10.94 -11.28
CA THR A 20 -12.81 10.72 -10.13
C THR A 20 -11.81 9.59 -10.36
N GLN A 21 -12.12 8.65 -11.25
CA GLN A 21 -11.21 7.57 -11.65
C GLN A 21 -10.23 7.97 -12.75
N GLN A 22 -10.19 9.21 -13.28
CA GLN A 22 -9.31 9.58 -14.40
C GLN A 22 -7.80 9.28 -14.18
N GLY A 23 -7.33 9.20 -12.93
CA GLY A 23 -5.98 8.71 -12.59
C GLY A 23 -5.78 7.18 -12.68
N SER A 24 -6.86 6.40 -12.61
CA SER A 24 -6.89 4.93 -12.75
C SER A 24 -7.44 4.44 -14.11
N LEU A 25 -8.17 5.29 -14.86
CA LEU A 25 -8.66 5.02 -16.21
C LEU A 25 -7.54 4.76 -17.22
N ALA A 26 -6.30 5.17 -16.92
CA ALA A 26 -5.10 4.78 -17.67
C ALA A 26 -4.95 3.24 -17.80
N SER A 27 -5.59 2.46 -16.92
CA SER A 27 -5.63 0.99 -16.99
C SER A 27 -6.64 0.43 -18.02
N LEU A 28 -7.72 1.16 -18.35
CA LEU A 28 -8.70 0.74 -19.37
C LEU A 28 -8.11 0.80 -20.79
N VAL A 29 -7.23 1.77 -21.04
CA VAL A 29 -6.52 1.94 -22.32
C VAL A 29 -5.40 0.90 -22.46
N ALA A 30 -4.86 0.40 -21.35
CA ALA A 30 -3.74 -0.54 -21.34
C ALA A 30 -4.13 -1.99 -21.63
N VAL A 31 -5.41 -2.38 -21.46
CA VAL A 31 -5.88 -3.76 -21.66
C VAL A 31 -6.85 -3.84 -22.85
N PRO A 32 -6.54 -4.61 -23.91
CA PRO A 32 -7.43 -4.77 -25.05
C PRO A 32 -8.84 -5.25 -24.67
N PHE A 33 -9.87 -4.71 -25.32
CA PHE A 33 -11.28 -5.06 -25.06
C PHE A 33 -11.54 -6.58 -25.13
N ALA A 34 -11.01 -7.26 -26.16
CA ALA A 34 -11.16 -8.71 -26.30
C ALA A 34 -10.62 -9.48 -25.09
N ARG A 35 -9.50 -9.03 -24.49
CA ARG A 35 -8.96 -9.66 -23.28
C ARG A 35 -9.85 -9.43 -22.06
N ARG A 36 -10.43 -8.24 -21.93
CA ARG A 36 -11.38 -7.92 -20.85
C ARG A 36 -12.63 -8.79 -20.96
N VAL A 37 -13.17 -8.98 -22.16
CA VAL A 37 -14.31 -9.87 -22.40
C VAL A 37 -13.96 -11.32 -22.09
N ALA A 38 -12.83 -11.83 -22.57
CA ALA A 38 -12.38 -13.18 -22.26
C ALA A 38 -12.19 -13.39 -20.75
N ASN A 39 -11.61 -12.41 -20.05
CA ASN A 39 -11.46 -12.44 -18.60
C ASN A 39 -12.81 -12.43 -17.88
N ALA A 40 -13.75 -11.59 -18.33
CA ALA A 40 -15.07 -11.49 -17.74
C ALA A 40 -15.82 -12.83 -17.83
N LEU A 41 -15.78 -13.49 -19.00
CA LEU A 41 -16.38 -14.80 -19.21
C LEU A 41 -15.80 -15.85 -18.26
N VAL A 42 -14.48 -15.95 -18.18
CA VAL A 42 -13.80 -16.91 -17.30
C VAL A 42 -14.05 -16.57 -15.82
N SER A 43 -14.06 -15.30 -15.46
CA SER A 43 -14.32 -14.82 -14.09
C SER A 43 -15.70 -15.21 -13.59
N TYR A 44 -16.73 -15.22 -14.45
CA TYR A 44 -18.06 -15.70 -14.04
C TYR A 44 -18.01 -17.15 -13.57
N LEU A 45 -17.33 -18.03 -14.31
CA LEU A 45 -17.19 -19.44 -13.93
C LEU A 45 -16.38 -19.57 -12.63
N ALA A 46 -15.29 -18.82 -12.52
CA ALA A 46 -14.48 -18.80 -11.29
C ALA A 46 -15.30 -18.35 -10.07
N TYR A 47 -16.23 -17.39 -10.23
CA TYR A 47 -17.11 -16.98 -9.13
C TYR A 47 -18.22 -17.98 -8.81
N VAL A 48 -18.74 -18.72 -9.80
CA VAL A 48 -19.65 -19.84 -9.53
C VAL A 48 -18.92 -20.90 -8.71
N GLU A 49 -17.72 -21.29 -9.14
CA GLU A 49 -16.86 -22.23 -8.42
C GLU A 49 -16.59 -21.76 -6.99
N LYS A 50 -16.11 -20.52 -6.81
CA LYS A 50 -15.80 -19.95 -5.50
C LYS A 50 -17.00 -19.75 -4.59
N THR A 51 -18.21 -19.61 -5.15
CA THR A 51 -19.43 -19.54 -4.33
C THR A 51 -19.74 -20.90 -3.71
N VAL A 52 -19.41 -22.00 -4.39
CA VAL A 52 -19.62 -23.37 -3.91
C VAL A 52 -18.43 -23.85 -3.06
N TRP A 53 -17.21 -23.51 -3.48
CA TRP A 53 -15.95 -23.96 -2.91
C TRP A 53 -14.98 -22.79 -2.72
N PRO A 54 -15.11 -21.99 -1.64
CA PRO A 54 -14.34 -20.77 -1.41
C PRO A 54 -12.91 -21.05 -0.89
N LEU A 55 -12.19 -21.99 -1.49
CA LEU A 55 -10.78 -22.24 -1.19
C LEU A 55 -9.88 -21.38 -2.07
N ASP A 56 -8.60 -21.30 -1.70
CA ASP A 56 -7.55 -20.65 -2.49
C ASP A 56 -7.80 -19.16 -2.79
N LEU A 57 -8.38 -18.45 -1.81
CA LEU A 57 -8.61 -17.01 -1.93
C LEU A 57 -7.31 -16.22 -1.74
N ALA A 58 -6.92 -15.50 -2.77
CA ALA A 58 -5.84 -14.53 -2.77
C ALA A 58 -6.33 -13.09 -2.60
N VAL A 59 -5.50 -12.27 -1.96
CA VAL A 59 -5.71 -10.82 -1.83
C VAL A 59 -5.65 -10.09 -3.18
N PHE A 60 -4.97 -10.68 -4.18
CA PHE A 60 -4.80 -10.10 -5.51
C PHE A 60 -4.67 -11.20 -6.57
N TYR A 61 -5.50 -11.13 -7.62
CA TYR A 61 -5.45 -12.01 -8.78
C TYR A 61 -4.86 -11.26 -9.97
N PRO A 62 -3.62 -11.54 -10.40
CA PRO A 62 -3.06 -10.86 -11.57
C PRO A 62 -3.88 -11.17 -12.81
N LEU A 63 -4.14 -10.14 -13.64
CA LEU A 63 -4.73 -10.35 -14.96
C LEU A 63 -3.76 -11.17 -15.83
N PRO A 64 -4.15 -12.36 -16.33
CA PRO A 64 -3.27 -13.17 -17.16
C PRO A 64 -2.84 -12.44 -18.42
N ALA A 65 -1.58 -12.62 -18.85
CA ALA A 65 -1.07 -12.03 -20.08
C ALA A 65 -1.90 -12.46 -21.31
N SER A 66 -2.33 -13.71 -21.32
CA SER A 66 -3.21 -14.30 -22.34
C SER A 66 -4.17 -15.28 -21.70
N ILE A 67 -5.41 -15.29 -22.17
CA ILE A 67 -6.40 -16.30 -21.82
C ILE A 67 -6.54 -17.22 -23.03
N PRO A 68 -6.31 -18.54 -22.87
CA PRO A 68 -6.50 -19.50 -23.95
C PRO A 68 -7.90 -19.38 -24.56
N LEU A 69 -8.00 -19.33 -25.88
CA LEU A 69 -9.27 -19.12 -26.60
C LEU A 69 -10.33 -20.16 -26.20
N TRP A 70 -9.92 -21.42 -26.00
CA TRP A 70 -10.82 -22.49 -25.56
C TRP A 70 -11.44 -22.22 -24.19
N LYS A 71 -10.69 -21.61 -23.23
CA LYS A 71 -11.23 -21.26 -21.90
C LYS A 71 -12.32 -20.21 -22.04
N GLY A 72 -12.07 -19.18 -22.86
CA GLY A 72 -13.06 -18.14 -23.16
C GLY A 72 -14.30 -18.69 -23.87
N ALA A 73 -14.11 -19.56 -24.87
CA ALA A 73 -15.20 -20.20 -25.61
C ALA A 73 -16.04 -21.14 -24.74
N ALA A 74 -15.39 -21.99 -23.94
CA ALA A 74 -16.07 -22.88 -23.00
C ALA A 74 -16.87 -22.09 -21.97
N ALA A 75 -16.31 -21.01 -21.42
CA ALA A 75 -17.01 -20.11 -20.52
C ALA A 75 -18.22 -19.44 -21.19
N ALA A 76 -18.08 -18.96 -22.43
CA ALA A 76 -19.17 -18.38 -23.20
C ALA A 76 -20.31 -19.38 -23.44
N VAL A 77 -19.99 -20.60 -23.86
CA VAL A 77 -20.97 -21.68 -24.09
C VAL A 77 -21.69 -22.03 -22.78
N PHE A 78 -20.94 -22.20 -21.69
CA PHE A 78 -21.53 -22.47 -20.37
C PHE A 78 -22.52 -21.39 -19.94
N LEU A 79 -22.13 -20.11 -20.05
CA LEU A 79 -22.99 -18.98 -19.71
C LEU A 79 -24.21 -18.89 -20.62
N ALA A 80 -24.07 -19.15 -21.93
CA ALA A 80 -25.17 -19.16 -22.87
C ALA A 80 -26.18 -20.27 -22.55
N VAL A 81 -25.70 -21.47 -22.22
CA VAL A 81 -26.55 -22.60 -21.82
C VAL A 81 -27.32 -22.29 -20.54
N LEU A 82 -26.65 -21.81 -19.49
CA LEU A 82 -27.32 -21.46 -18.24
C LEU A 82 -28.32 -20.31 -18.40
N THR A 83 -27.97 -19.30 -19.20
CA THR A 83 -28.88 -18.19 -19.51
C THR A 83 -30.10 -18.67 -20.30
N GLY A 84 -29.89 -19.52 -21.30
CA GLY A 84 -30.97 -20.14 -22.07
C GLY A 84 -31.89 -20.98 -21.20
N LEU A 85 -31.34 -21.78 -20.28
CA LEU A 85 -32.11 -22.57 -19.32
C LEU A 85 -32.95 -21.69 -18.39
N ALA A 86 -32.36 -20.61 -17.85
CA ALA A 86 -33.03 -19.65 -16.97
C ALA A 86 -34.19 -18.95 -17.69
N ILE A 87 -34.01 -18.54 -18.95
CA ILE A 87 -35.06 -17.94 -19.78
C ILE A 87 -36.15 -18.96 -20.11
N TRP A 88 -35.76 -20.17 -20.56
CA TRP A 88 -36.72 -21.22 -20.93
C TRP A 88 -37.62 -21.62 -19.75
N ARG A 89 -37.07 -21.66 -18.53
CA ARG A 89 -37.83 -21.98 -17.32
C ARG A 89 -38.45 -20.77 -16.61
N LEU A 90 -38.26 -19.54 -17.11
CA LEU A 90 -38.74 -18.31 -16.48
C LEU A 90 -40.23 -18.37 -16.10
N ARG A 91 -41.09 -18.87 -16.99
CA ARG A 91 -42.55 -18.93 -16.74
C ARG A 91 -42.95 -19.94 -15.65
N ARG A 92 -42.18 -21.01 -15.46
CA ARG A 92 -42.48 -22.06 -14.46
C ARG A 92 -41.74 -21.82 -13.14
N HIS A 93 -40.53 -21.31 -13.21
CA HIS A 93 -39.64 -21.09 -12.08
C HIS A 93 -38.96 -19.72 -12.21
N PRO A 94 -39.66 -18.61 -11.93
CA PRO A 94 -39.15 -17.26 -12.15
C PRO A 94 -37.89 -16.97 -11.32
N PHE A 95 -37.74 -17.64 -10.17
CA PHE A 95 -36.55 -17.54 -9.35
C PHE A 95 -35.25 -17.91 -10.09
N LEU A 96 -35.31 -18.79 -11.09
CA LEU A 96 -34.14 -19.18 -11.87
C LEU A 96 -33.58 -17.99 -12.66
N ALA A 97 -34.45 -17.20 -13.26
CA ALA A 97 -34.04 -16.00 -13.97
C ALA A 97 -33.64 -14.89 -13.00
N VAL A 98 -34.39 -14.67 -11.91
CA VAL A 98 -34.07 -13.62 -10.93
C VAL A 98 -32.68 -13.86 -10.32
N GLY A 99 -32.41 -15.07 -9.82
CA GLY A 99 -31.12 -15.40 -9.21
C GLY A 99 -29.97 -15.34 -10.23
N TRP A 100 -30.18 -15.85 -11.45
CA TRP A 100 -29.16 -15.85 -12.49
C TRP A 100 -28.81 -14.45 -13.00
N PHE A 101 -29.80 -13.64 -13.37
CA PHE A 101 -29.56 -12.28 -13.86
C PHE A 101 -29.09 -11.33 -12.75
N TRP A 102 -29.47 -11.57 -11.49
CA TRP A 102 -28.87 -10.87 -10.35
C TRP A 102 -27.37 -11.15 -10.27
N PHE A 103 -26.97 -12.43 -10.30
CA PHE A 103 -25.57 -12.84 -10.27
C PHE A 103 -24.79 -12.22 -11.45
N LEU A 104 -25.33 -12.31 -12.67
CA LEU A 104 -24.70 -11.74 -13.86
C LEU A 104 -24.50 -10.23 -13.74
N GLY A 105 -25.56 -9.49 -13.41
CA GLY A 105 -25.53 -8.04 -13.35
C GLY A 105 -24.62 -7.49 -12.24
N MET A 106 -24.71 -8.07 -11.04
CA MET A 106 -23.94 -7.59 -9.88
C MET A 106 -22.44 -7.83 -10.00
N LEU A 107 -22.01 -8.81 -10.82
CA LEU A 107 -20.60 -9.10 -11.03
C LEU A 107 -19.89 -8.19 -12.04
N VAL A 108 -20.62 -7.49 -12.91
CA VAL A 108 -20.05 -6.64 -13.97
C VAL A 108 -18.94 -5.70 -13.48
N PRO A 109 -19.05 -5.03 -12.32
CA PRO A 109 -18.00 -4.13 -11.84
C PRO A 109 -16.71 -4.83 -11.40
N VAL A 110 -16.72 -6.15 -11.17
CA VAL A 110 -15.64 -6.86 -10.45
C VAL A 110 -15.00 -8.00 -11.24
N ILE A 111 -15.56 -8.36 -12.41
CA ILE A 111 -15.05 -9.39 -13.33
C ILE A 111 -14.02 -8.86 -14.35
N GLY A 112 -13.52 -7.64 -14.17
CA GLY A 112 -12.50 -7.05 -15.06
C GLY A 112 -13.02 -6.54 -16.41
N LEU A 113 -14.35 -6.50 -16.64
CA LEU A 113 -14.92 -5.88 -17.83
C LEU A 113 -14.69 -4.36 -17.82
N VAL A 114 -15.00 -3.73 -16.68
CA VAL A 114 -14.55 -2.37 -16.35
C VAL A 114 -13.25 -2.49 -15.57
N GLN A 115 -12.13 -2.54 -16.31
CA GLN A 115 -10.80 -2.75 -15.73
C GLN A 115 -10.38 -1.54 -14.88
N VAL A 116 -10.28 -1.73 -13.57
CA VAL A 116 -9.71 -0.75 -12.63
C VAL A 116 -8.45 -1.37 -12.05
N GLY A 117 -7.28 -1.03 -12.58
CA GLY A 117 -6.00 -1.64 -12.14
C GLY A 117 -5.62 -2.87 -12.95
N ARG A 118 -4.88 -3.82 -12.34
CA ARG A 118 -4.30 -4.99 -13.04
C ARG A 118 -4.79 -6.34 -12.52
N GLN A 119 -5.85 -6.34 -11.73
CA GLN A 119 -6.47 -7.56 -11.23
C GLN A 119 -7.46 -8.15 -12.23
N ALA A 120 -7.55 -9.47 -12.29
CA ALA A 120 -8.54 -10.21 -13.08
C ALA A 120 -9.93 -10.14 -12.44
N MET A 121 -9.98 -10.29 -11.11
CA MET A 121 -11.21 -10.34 -10.33
C MET A 121 -10.94 -9.87 -8.89
N ALA A 122 -12.00 -9.61 -8.12
CA ALA A 122 -11.90 -9.13 -6.74
C ALA A 122 -12.91 -9.84 -5.81
N ASP A 123 -12.43 -10.66 -4.88
CA ASP A 123 -13.30 -11.46 -4.00
C ASP A 123 -14.09 -10.61 -2.99
N ARG A 124 -13.59 -9.43 -2.61
CA ARG A 124 -14.21 -8.58 -1.57
C ARG A 124 -15.64 -8.11 -1.87
N TYR A 125 -16.15 -8.33 -3.07
CA TYR A 125 -17.49 -7.91 -3.50
C TYR A 125 -18.41 -9.08 -3.83
N THR A 126 -17.96 -10.33 -3.68
CA THR A 126 -18.70 -11.53 -4.14
C THR A 126 -19.96 -11.81 -3.35
N TYR A 127 -20.03 -11.34 -2.10
CA TYR A 127 -21.17 -11.56 -1.21
C TYR A 127 -22.49 -10.99 -1.77
N LEU A 128 -22.44 -9.91 -2.57
CA LEU A 128 -23.62 -9.30 -3.20
C LEU A 128 -24.12 -10.13 -4.41
N PRO A 129 -23.26 -10.47 -5.39
CA PRO A 129 -23.63 -11.39 -6.46
C PRO A 129 -24.06 -12.77 -5.99
N SER A 130 -23.40 -13.33 -4.97
CA SER A 130 -23.68 -14.69 -4.48
C SER A 130 -25.10 -14.86 -3.95
N ILE A 131 -25.78 -13.77 -3.53
CA ILE A 131 -27.22 -13.79 -3.19
C ILE A 131 -28.04 -14.41 -4.33
N GLY A 132 -27.70 -14.08 -5.58
CA GLY A 132 -28.38 -14.62 -6.75
C GLY A 132 -28.26 -16.14 -6.82
N LEU A 133 -27.05 -16.68 -6.67
CA LEU A 133 -26.82 -18.13 -6.67
C LEU A 133 -27.43 -18.82 -5.44
N SER A 134 -27.38 -18.19 -4.27
CA SER A 134 -28.02 -18.70 -3.06
C SER A 134 -29.54 -18.82 -3.22
N LEU A 135 -30.18 -17.87 -3.91
CA LEU A 135 -31.61 -17.96 -4.25
C LEU A 135 -31.89 -19.15 -5.18
N LEU A 136 -31.05 -19.37 -6.19
CA LEU A 136 -31.18 -20.52 -7.11
C LEU A 136 -31.13 -21.84 -6.36
N VAL A 137 -30.13 -22.01 -5.48
CA VAL A 137 -29.93 -23.25 -4.72
C VAL A 137 -31.08 -23.46 -3.73
N THR A 138 -31.44 -22.44 -2.97
CA THR A 138 -32.44 -22.56 -1.90
C THR A 138 -33.82 -22.86 -2.46
N TRP A 139 -34.29 -22.07 -3.43
CA TRP A 139 -35.61 -22.29 -4.03
C TRP A 139 -35.63 -23.47 -5.01
N GLY A 140 -34.50 -23.78 -5.67
CA GLY A 140 -34.36 -24.99 -6.47
C GLY A 140 -34.49 -26.26 -5.62
N ALA A 141 -33.81 -26.31 -4.46
CA ALA A 141 -33.92 -27.42 -3.53
C ALA A 141 -35.36 -27.59 -3.02
N LEU A 142 -36.02 -26.49 -2.63
CA LEU A 142 -37.42 -26.53 -2.19
C LEU A 142 -38.38 -27.01 -3.29
N ALA A 143 -38.19 -26.56 -4.54
CA ALA A 143 -38.99 -26.99 -5.67
C ALA A 143 -38.82 -28.48 -6.01
N LEU A 144 -37.61 -29.03 -5.86
CA LEU A 144 -37.32 -30.46 -6.11
C LEU A 144 -37.87 -31.37 -5.00
N VAL A 145 -37.80 -30.92 -3.74
CA VAL A 145 -38.16 -31.72 -2.57
C VAL A 145 -39.66 -31.69 -2.30
N GLY A 146 -40.33 -30.59 -2.63
CA GLY A 146 -41.75 -30.37 -2.34
C GLY A 146 -42.04 -30.50 -0.84
N GLU A 147 -43.13 -31.17 -0.48
CA GLU A 147 -43.57 -31.36 0.91
C GLU A 147 -43.05 -32.65 1.58
N ARG A 148 -42.11 -33.35 0.94
CA ARG A 148 -41.60 -34.64 1.44
C ARG A 148 -40.75 -34.45 2.70
N ARG A 149 -41.36 -34.67 3.88
CA ARG A 149 -40.75 -34.45 5.20
C ARG A 149 -39.37 -35.11 5.39
N ARG A 150 -39.21 -36.37 4.98
CA ARG A 150 -37.92 -37.10 5.11
C ARG A 150 -36.79 -36.43 4.33
N LEU A 151 -37.04 -36.02 3.09
CA LEU A 151 -36.04 -35.36 2.25
C LEU A 151 -35.68 -33.96 2.79
N ARG A 152 -36.66 -33.23 3.35
CA ARG A 152 -36.40 -31.95 4.02
C ARG A 152 -35.48 -32.13 5.23
N GLN A 153 -35.69 -33.17 6.04
CA GLN A 153 -34.83 -33.49 7.19
C GLN A 153 -33.41 -33.86 6.74
N VAL A 154 -33.26 -34.67 5.69
CA VAL A 154 -31.95 -35.01 5.11
C VAL A 154 -31.24 -33.75 4.63
N LEU A 155 -31.92 -32.87 3.87
CA LEU A 155 -31.33 -31.62 3.39
C LEU A 155 -30.94 -30.67 4.52
N ALA A 156 -31.74 -30.58 5.59
CA ALA A 156 -31.39 -29.81 6.77
C ALA A 156 -30.11 -30.38 7.43
N GLY A 157 -30.01 -31.70 7.56
CA GLY A 157 -28.80 -32.36 8.07
C GLY A 157 -27.57 -32.08 7.20
N VAL A 158 -27.69 -32.21 5.87
CA VAL A 158 -26.63 -31.88 4.92
C VAL A 158 -26.22 -30.41 5.03
N ALA A 159 -27.17 -29.49 5.15
CA ALA A 159 -26.89 -28.06 5.30
C ALA A 159 -26.12 -27.77 6.60
N VAL A 160 -26.50 -28.39 7.72
CA VAL A 160 -25.76 -28.23 9.00
C VAL A 160 -24.32 -28.73 8.87
N VAL A 161 -24.12 -29.90 8.25
CA VAL A 161 -22.77 -30.43 8.00
C VAL A 161 -21.97 -29.50 7.09
N ALA A 162 -22.56 -29.02 6.00
CA ALA A 162 -21.90 -28.10 5.07
C ALA A 162 -21.49 -26.78 5.75
N VAL A 163 -22.38 -26.19 6.57
CA VAL A 163 -22.06 -24.99 7.36
C VAL A 163 -20.93 -25.27 8.35
N GLY A 164 -20.94 -26.43 9.02
CA GLY A 164 -19.86 -26.84 9.93
C GLY A 164 -18.51 -26.95 9.21
N LEU A 165 -18.48 -27.61 8.05
CA LEU A 165 -17.26 -27.74 7.23
C LEU A 165 -16.75 -26.39 6.73
N LEU A 166 -17.64 -25.53 6.23
CA LEU A 166 -17.28 -24.19 5.78
C LEU A 166 -16.80 -23.31 6.93
N ALA A 167 -17.36 -23.45 8.14
CA ALA A 167 -16.89 -22.73 9.33
C ALA A 167 -15.47 -23.16 9.74
N VAL A 168 -15.16 -24.47 9.67
CA VAL A 168 -13.80 -24.98 9.91
C VAL A 168 -12.84 -24.47 8.84
N ALA A 169 -13.22 -24.53 7.56
CA ALA A 169 -12.41 -24.02 6.46
C ALA A 169 -12.15 -22.51 6.60
N ALA A 170 -13.19 -21.72 6.91
CA ALA A 170 -13.06 -20.29 7.16
C ALA A 170 -12.11 -20.01 8.32
N ARG A 171 -12.22 -20.77 9.43
CA ARG A 171 -11.29 -20.63 10.57
C ARG A 171 -9.85 -20.94 10.16
N ALA A 172 -9.63 -21.99 9.37
CA ALA A 172 -8.30 -22.32 8.86
C ALA A 172 -7.76 -21.20 7.97
N GLN A 173 -8.60 -20.63 7.09
CA GLN A 173 -8.23 -19.57 6.18
C GLN A 173 -7.91 -18.25 6.89
N VAL A 174 -8.56 -17.92 8.01
CA VAL A 174 -8.24 -16.70 8.78
C VAL A 174 -6.78 -16.70 9.25
N HIS A 175 -6.15 -17.86 9.45
CA HIS A 175 -4.73 -17.93 9.81
C HIS A 175 -3.80 -17.37 8.72
N THR A 176 -4.21 -17.33 7.46
CA THR A 176 -3.39 -16.73 6.39
C THR A 176 -3.31 -15.21 6.50
N TRP A 177 -4.21 -14.57 7.25
CA TRP A 177 -4.31 -13.12 7.41
C TRP A 177 -3.58 -12.58 8.65
N LYS A 178 -2.75 -13.42 9.30
CA LYS A 178 -2.03 -13.06 10.52
C LYS A 178 -1.01 -11.93 10.30
N ASP A 179 -0.26 -11.99 9.20
CA ASP A 179 0.79 -11.04 8.86
C ASP A 179 0.99 -10.97 7.34
N SER A 180 1.69 -9.94 6.88
CA SER A 180 1.90 -9.71 5.44
C SER A 180 2.67 -10.84 4.77
N LEU A 181 3.65 -11.45 5.43
CA LEU A 181 4.46 -12.49 4.82
C LEU A 181 3.63 -13.75 4.60
N THR A 182 2.87 -14.18 5.61
CA THR A 182 1.94 -15.32 5.51
C THR A 182 0.88 -15.07 4.43
N LEU A 183 0.29 -13.86 4.41
CA LEU A 183 -0.76 -13.49 3.44
C LEU A 183 -0.26 -13.56 2.00
N PHE A 184 0.89 -12.94 1.72
CA PHE A 184 1.41 -12.88 0.36
C PHE A 184 2.10 -14.18 -0.07
N ARG A 185 2.68 -14.97 0.85
CA ARG A 185 3.13 -16.34 0.54
C ARG A 185 1.96 -17.25 0.17
N HIS A 186 0.83 -17.15 0.88
CA HIS A 186 -0.39 -17.84 0.47
C HIS A 186 -0.83 -17.41 -0.93
N ALA A 187 -0.88 -16.10 -1.21
CA ALA A 187 -1.21 -15.60 -2.54
C ALA A 187 -0.29 -16.16 -3.64
N LEU A 188 1.02 -16.31 -3.38
CA LEU A 188 1.95 -16.95 -4.32
C LEU A 188 1.68 -18.45 -4.52
N ALA A 189 1.19 -19.15 -3.50
CA ALA A 189 0.86 -20.56 -3.60
C ALA A 189 -0.41 -20.82 -4.43
N VAL A 190 -1.35 -19.86 -4.44
CA VAL A 190 -2.65 -20.03 -5.09
C VAL A 190 -2.84 -19.21 -6.38
N THR A 191 -1.83 -18.45 -6.79
CA THR A 191 -1.88 -17.66 -8.04
C THR A 191 -0.58 -17.74 -8.82
N GLU A 192 -0.70 -17.63 -10.15
CA GLU A 192 0.45 -17.61 -11.05
C GLU A 192 0.84 -16.19 -11.45
N GLY A 193 2.14 -15.91 -11.58
CA GLY A 193 2.63 -14.62 -12.09
C GLY A 193 2.27 -13.42 -11.21
N ASN A 194 2.10 -13.63 -9.90
CA ASN A 194 1.64 -12.60 -8.98
C ASN A 194 2.78 -11.68 -8.53
N TYR A 195 3.14 -10.76 -9.42
CA TYR A 195 4.19 -9.77 -9.15
C TYR A 195 3.87 -8.90 -7.92
N VAL A 196 2.59 -8.68 -7.58
CA VAL A 196 2.20 -7.92 -6.38
C VAL A 196 2.54 -8.71 -5.13
N ALA A 197 2.25 -10.00 -5.09
CA ALA A 197 2.61 -10.86 -3.97
C ALA A 197 4.14 -10.99 -3.83
N HIS A 198 4.87 -11.22 -4.93
CA HIS A 198 6.33 -11.23 -4.91
C HIS A 198 6.91 -9.91 -4.38
N LEU A 199 6.41 -8.77 -4.83
CA LEU A 199 6.88 -7.46 -4.37
C LEU A 199 6.66 -7.27 -2.87
N ASN A 200 5.49 -7.64 -2.35
CA ASN A 200 5.20 -7.47 -0.94
C ASN A 200 5.97 -8.46 -0.05
N VAL A 201 6.19 -9.70 -0.50
CA VAL A 201 7.08 -10.66 0.19
C VAL A 201 8.50 -10.10 0.22
N ALA A 202 9.03 -9.62 -0.90
CA ALA A 202 10.37 -9.05 -0.99
C ALA A 202 10.55 -7.85 -0.04
N ILE A 203 9.57 -6.93 0.00
CA ILE A 203 9.58 -5.77 0.90
C ILE A 203 9.48 -6.19 2.37
N ALA A 204 8.69 -7.22 2.69
CA ALA A 204 8.57 -7.73 4.05
C ALA A 204 9.89 -8.34 4.52
N LEU A 205 10.51 -9.18 3.69
CA LEU A 205 11.81 -9.78 3.96
C LEU A 205 12.93 -8.73 4.05
N SER A 206 12.92 -7.69 3.20
CA SER A 206 13.93 -6.63 3.24
C SER A 206 13.86 -5.72 4.47
N ARG A 207 12.89 -5.93 5.36
CA ARG A 207 12.80 -5.24 6.67
C ARG A 207 13.40 -6.07 7.80
N LEU A 208 13.72 -7.34 7.56
CA LEU A 208 14.39 -8.20 8.53
C LEU A 208 15.89 -7.89 8.47
N GLU A 209 16.37 -7.12 9.44
CA GLU A 209 17.78 -6.74 9.53
C GLU A 209 18.64 -7.89 10.05
N GLY A 210 19.84 -8.06 9.47
CA GLY A 210 20.81 -9.07 9.92
C GLY A 210 20.54 -10.51 9.48
N ASP A 211 19.49 -10.77 8.68
CA ASP A 211 19.17 -12.10 8.15
C ASP A 211 19.60 -12.24 6.68
N ALA A 212 20.77 -12.86 6.47
CA ALA A 212 21.32 -13.11 5.14
C ALA A 212 20.44 -14.03 4.27
N GLN A 213 19.68 -14.94 4.88
CA GLN A 213 18.78 -15.83 4.16
C GLN A 213 17.55 -15.05 3.67
N ALA A 214 16.99 -14.19 4.51
CA ALA A 214 15.90 -13.30 4.12
C ALA A 214 16.31 -12.33 3.00
N GLU A 215 17.54 -11.81 3.03
CA GLU A 215 18.08 -10.98 1.94
C GLU A 215 18.13 -11.76 0.62
N LEU A 216 18.68 -12.98 0.63
CA LEU A 216 18.76 -13.82 -0.57
C LEU A 216 17.37 -14.14 -1.14
N GLU A 217 16.42 -14.52 -0.28
CA GLU A 217 15.02 -14.77 -0.68
C GLU A 217 14.35 -13.50 -1.24
N ALA A 218 14.55 -12.35 -0.59
CA ALA A 218 14.02 -11.07 -1.06
C ALA A 218 14.54 -10.71 -2.46
N VAL A 219 15.84 -10.91 -2.72
CA VAL A 219 16.44 -10.67 -4.03
C VAL A 219 15.81 -11.57 -5.11
N GLN A 220 15.54 -12.84 -4.83
CA GLN A 220 14.86 -13.72 -5.79
C GLN A 220 13.46 -13.23 -6.11
N HIS A 221 12.71 -12.80 -5.10
CA HIS A 221 11.39 -12.21 -5.32
C HIS A 221 11.45 -10.89 -6.09
N PHE A 222 12.41 -10.01 -5.83
CA PHE A 222 12.60 -8.80 -6.63
C PHE A 222 12.95 -9.13 -8.09
N LYS A 223 13.80 -10.13 -8.34
CA LYS A 223 14.09 -10.60 -9.71
C LYS A 223 12.82 -11.07 -10.42
N GLU A 224 11.97 -11.82 -9.73
CA GLU A 224 10.70 -12.29 -10.28
C GLU A 224 9.72 -11.15 -10.57
N VAL A 225 9.65 -10.14 -9.70
CA VAL A 225 8.88 -8.90 -9.97
C VAL A 225 9.34 -8.24 -11.26
N LEU A 226 10.66 -8.08 -11.43
CA LEU A 226 11.23 -7.43 -12.61
C LEU A 226 11.13 -8.30 -13.87
N ARG A 227 11.11 -9.63 -13.73
CA ARG A 227 10.83 -10.58 -14.83
C ARG A 227 9.38 -10.44 -15.31
N LEU A 228 8.43 -10.42 -14.38
CA LEU A 228 7.00 -10.31 -14.67
C LEU A 228 6.59 -8.90 -15.14
N GLN A 229 7.23 -7.87 -14.60
CA GLN A 229 6.93 -6.46 -14.88
C GLN A 229 8.22 -5.62 -14.98
N PRO A 230 8.96 -5.70 -16.12
CA PRO A 230 10.24 -5.00 -16.30
C PRO A 230 10.16 -3.47 -16.30
N HIS A 231 8.96 -2.91 -16.37
CA HIS A 231 8.70 -1.48 -16.44
C HIS A 231 7.84 -0.99 -15.27
N LEU A 232 7.87 -1.71 -14.14
CA LEU A 232 7.19 -1.31 -12.91
C LEU A 232 8.07 -0.38 -12.07
N PRO A 233 7.77 0.93 -11.99
CA PRO A 233 8.55 1.87 -11.17
C PRO A 233 8.63 1.44 -9.71
N GLU A 234 7.53 0.92 -9.16
CA GLU A 234 7.43 0.46 -7.78
C GLU A 234 8.38 -0.70 -7.48
N GLY A 235 8.56 -1.64 -8.43
CA GLY A 235 9.49 -2.77 -8.28
C GLY A 235 10.95 -2.31 -8.26
N HIS A 236 11.32 -1.44 -9.20
CA HIS A 236 12.65 -0.84 -9.24
C HIS A 236 12.96 -0.01 -7.99
N SER A 237 12.02 0.84 -7.55
CA SER A 237 12.19 1.68 -6.36
C SER A 237 12.33 0.85 -5.08
N ALA A 238 11.51 -0.20 -4.93
CA ALA A 238 11.56 -1.04 -3.74
C ALA A 238 12.87 -1.83 -3.65
N LEU A 239 13.35 -2.39 -4.76
CA LEU A 239 14.65 -3.04 -4.82
C LEU A 239 15.78 -2.05 -4.51
N ALA A 240 15.73 -0.84 -5.06
CA ALA A 240 16.73 0.19 -4.76
C ALA A 240 16.76 0.55 -3.26
N THR A 241 15.60 0.72 -2.63
CA THR A 241 15.52 0.95 -1.18
C THR A 241 16.05 -0.23 -0.37
N ALA A 242 15.77 -1.48 -0.78
CA ALA A 242 16.28 -2.66 -0.11
C ALA A 242 17.82 -2.75 -0.21
N LEU A 243 18.38 -2.60 -1.40
CA LEU A 243 19.83 -2.59 -1.65
C LEU A 243 20.53 -1.49 -0.85
N GLN A 244 19.93 -0.30 -0.78
CA GLN A 244 20.45 0.80 0.04
C GLN A 244 20.54 0.42 1.52
N LYS A 245 19.49 -0.19 2.09
CA LYS A 245 19.48 -0.67 3.48
C LYS A 245 20.50 -1.78 3.74
N TRP A 246 20.75 -2.65 2.76
CA TRP A 246 21.76 -3.70 2.84
C TRP A 246 23.19 -3.20 2.61
N GLY A 247 23.40 -1.87 2.57
CA GLY A 247 24.73 -1.29 2.41
C GLY A 247 25.29 -1.39 0.98
N LYS A 248 24.42 -1.56 -0.02
CA LYS A 248 24.78 -1.71 -1.45
C LYS A 248 24.26 -0.52 -2.30
N PRO A 249 24.60 0.74 -1.97
CA PRO A 249 24.05 1.90 -2.68
C PRO A 249 24.51 1.96 -4.15
N ALA A 250 25.66 1.39 -4.50
CA ALA A 250 26.14 1.31 -5.88
C ALA A 250 25.24 0.42 -6.75
N GLU A 251 24.79 -0.73 -6.23
CA GLU A 251 23.82 -1.60 -6.91
C GLU A 251 22.41 -0.98 -6.93
N ALA A 252 22.05 -0.20 -5.90
CA ALA A 252 20.76 0.45 -5.80
C ALA A 252 20.53 1.56 -6.86
N LEU A 253 21.60 2.29 -7.20
CA LEU A 253 21.56 3.45 -8.09
C LEU A 253 20.86 3.21 -9.44
N PRO A 254 21.25 2.20 -10.26
CA PRO A 254 20.59 1.96 -11.55
C PRO A 254 19.10 1.65 -11.41
N HIS A 255 18.69 0.98 -10.33
CA HIS A 255 17.27 0.71 -10.08
C HIS A 255 16.51 2.00 -9.70
N ALA A 256 17.08 2.86 -8.87
CA ALA A 256 16.46 4.15 -8.53
C ALA A 256 16.34 5.07 -9.76
N GLN A 257 17.38 5.16 -10.58
CA GLN A 257 17.35 5.91 -11.85
C GLN A 257 16.29 5.35 -12.80
N ARG A 258 16.20 4.02 -12.92
CA ARG A 258 15.17 3.38 -13.75
C ARG A 258 13.77 3.71 -13.26
N ALA A 259 13.51 3.67 -11.96
CA ALA A 259 12.22 4.04 -11.38
C ALA A 259 11.83 5.49 -11.73
N VAL A 260 12.77 6.44 -11.58
CA VAL A 260 12.55 7.85 -11.97
C VAL A 260 12.31 8.00 -13.48
N SER A 261 13.06 7.28 -14.32
CA SER A 261 12.87 7.33 -15.78
C SER A 261 11.49 6.83 -16.22
N LEU A 262 10.96 5.80 -15.55
CA LEU A 262 9.64 5.24 -15.84
C LEU A 262 8.50 6.15 -15.38
N ARG A 263 8.71 6.93 -14.29
CA ARG A 263 7.73 7.91 -13.78
C ARG A 263 8.42 9.19 -13.28
N PRO A 264 8.78 10.12 -14.18
CA PRO A 264 9.60 11.29 -13.84
C PRO A 264 8.87 12.36 -13.00
N LYS A 265 7.54 12.33 -12.96
CA LYS A 265 6.68 13.27 -12.21
C LYS A 265 6.29 12.79 -10.81
N ARG A 266 7.02 11.81 -10.24
CA ARG A 266 6.78 11.32 -8.87
C ARG A 266 7.89 11.75 -7.92
N GLY A 267 7.60 12.73 -7.04
CA GLY A 267 8.57 13.26 -6.08
C GLY A 267 9.19 12.21 -5.16
N ARG A 268 8.39 11.24 -4.69
CA ARG A 268 8.89 10.14 -3.83
C ARG A 268 9.97 9.28 -4.49
N LEU A 269 9.92 9.06 -5.80
CA LEU A 269 10.96 8.30 -6.51
C LEU A 269 12.28 9.10 -6.58
N ARG A 270 12.19 10.42 -6.73
CA ARG A 270 13.36 11.32 -6.71
C ARG A 270 13.98 11.41 -5.32
N LEU A 271 13.17 11.41 -4.26
CA LEU A 271 13.65 11.29 -2.89
C LEU A 271 14.50 10.02 -2.71
N THR A 272 14.00 8.85 -3.13
CA THR A 272 14.75 7.59 -3.06
C THR A 272 16.07 7.67 -3.82
N LEU A 273 16.06 8.22 -5.04
CA LEU A 273 17.28 8.42 -5.83
C LEU A 273 18.26 9.36 -5.11
N ALA A 274 17.79 10.46 -4.54
CA ALA A 274 18.63 11.41 -3.84
C ALA A 274 19.28 10.82 -2.57
N THR A 275 18.54 10.01 -1.80
CA THR A 275 19.10 9.31 -0.64
C THR A 275 20.25 8.41 -1.07
N ILE A 276 20.08 7.61 -2.13
CA ILE A 276 21.11 6.72 -2.66
C ILE A 276 22.32 7.51 -3.18
N LEU A 277 22.10 8.63 -3.86
CA LEU A 277 23.17 9.52 -4.31
C LEU A 277 23.96 10.11 -3.13
N GLY A 278 23.26 10.47 -2.04
CA GLY A 278 23.87 10.92 -0.80
C GLY A 278 24.78 9.87 -0.17
N ASP A 279 24.34 8.62 -0.11
CA ASP A 279 25.13 7.48 0.42
C ASP A 279 26.37 7.19 -0.44
N LEU A 280 26.32 7.53 -1.74
CA LEU A 280 27.47 7.46 -2.66
C LEU A 280 28.37 8.70 -2.62
N GLY A 281 28.09 9.68 -1.76
CA GLY A 281 28.83 10.94 -1.68
C GLY A 281 28.56 11.90 -2.85
N ARG A 282 27.61 11.60 -3.74
CA ARG A 282 27.24 12.41 -4.92
C ARG A 282 26.27 13.52 -4.51
N ARG A 283 26.78 14.41 -3.66
CA ARG A 283 26.00 15.39 -2.90
C ARG A 283 25.22 16.39 -3.76
N GLU A 284 25.86 16.97 -4.76
CA GLU A 284 25.23 17.97 -5.64
C GLU A 284 24.04 17.36 -6.42
N GLU A 285 24.21 16.13 -6.92
CA GLU A 285 23.15 15.41 -7.61
C GLU A 285 21.99 15.06 -6.67
N ALA A 286 22.29 14.67 -5.42
CA ALA A 286 21.28 14.44 -4.41
C ALA A 286 20.45 15.71 -4.12
N ILE A 287 21.11 16.86 -3.97
CA ILE A 287 20.44 18.16 -3.78
C ILE A 287 19.55 18.50 -4.99
N ALA A 288 20.06 18.29 -6.21
CA ALA A 288 19.29 18.54 -7.44
C ALA A 288 18.03 17.67 -7.51
N GLU A 289 18.12 16.39 -7.15
CA GLU A 289 16.96 15.49 -7.13
C GLU A 289 15.99 15.81 -5.98
N LEU A 290 16.47 16.23 -4.81
CA LEU A 290 15.60 16.69 -3.72
C LEU A 290 14.85 17.97 -4.06
N ARG A 291 15.49 18.93 -4.72
CA ARG A 291 14.83 20.15 -5.23
C ARG A 291 13.69 19.81 -6.17
N LYS A 292 13.92 18.91 -7.14
CA LYS A 292 12.86 18.41 -8.03
C LYS A 292 11.78 17.64 -7.25
N ALA A 293 12.15 16.88 -6.21
CA ALA A 293 11.20 16.13 -5.39
C ALA A 293 10.21 17.06 -4.67
N VAL A 294 10.71 18.13 -4.06
CA VAL A 294 9.88 19.11 -3.34
C VAL A 294 9.10 20.04 -4.28
N GLU A 295 9.61 20.31 -5.48
CA GLU A 295 8.87 21.00 -6.54
C GLU A 295 7.65 20.17 -7.00
N LEU A 296 7.85 18.87 -7.26
CA LEU A 296 6.79 17.96 -7.68
C LEU A 296 5.81 17.61 -6.56
N THR A 297 6.27 17.60 -5.31
CA THR A 297 5.44 17.22 -4.16
C THR A 297 5.83 18.07 -2.94
N PRO A 298 5.29 19.30 -2.83
CA PRO A 298 5.63 20.22 -1.74
C PRO A 298 5.32 19.68 -0.34
N ALA A 299 4.35 18.77 -0.21
CA ALA A 299 3.98 18.12 1.05
C ALA A 299 4.91 16.95 1.44
N LEU A 300 5.97 16.65 0.67
CA LEU A 300 6.89 15.55 0.97
C LEU A 300 7.93 15.99 2.02
N ALA A 301 7.54 15.93 3.29
CA ALA A 301 8.35 16.41 4.40
C ALA A 301 9.75 15.78 4.47
N ASP A 302 9.88 14.47 4.19
CA ASP A 302 11.17 13.77 4.17
C ASP A 302 12.14 14.34 3.10
N ALA A 303 11.63 14.85 1.98
CA ALA A 303 12.46 15.47 0.95
C ALA A 303 12.94 16.86 1.36
N TRP A 304 12.09 17.65 2.01
CA TRP A 304 12.50 18.92 2.61
C TRP A 304 13.53 18.72 3.72
N TYR A 305 13.34 17.69 4.56
CA TYR A 305 14.30 17.31 5.60
C TYR A 305 15.65 16.92 4.99
N GLY A 306 15.66 16.01 4.01
CA GLY A 306 16.88 15.60 3.32
C GLY A 306 17.59 16.77 2.64
N LEU A 307 16.82 17.69 2.03
CA LEU A 307 17.37 18.89 1.40
C LEU A 307 18.04 19.80 2.43
N GLY A 308 17.37 20.09 3.54
CA GLY A 308 17.92 20.90 4.61
C GLY A 308 19.17 20.29 5.24
N ALA A 309 19.17 18.97 5.44
CA ALA A 309 20.33 18.24 5.96
C ALA A 309 21.52 18.36 5.01
N LEU A 310 21.32 18.16 3.70
CA LEU A 310 22.41 18.29 2.74
C LEU A 310 22.91 19.72 2.60
N LEU A 311 22.03 20.71 2.56
CA LEU A 311 22.41 22.14 2.51
C LEU A 311 23.17 22.57 3.77
N GLN A 312 22.79 22.04 4.94
CA GLN A 312 23.46 22.34 6.20
C GLN A 312 24.92 21.87 6.20
N GLN A 313 25.23 20.66 5.70
CA GLN A 313 26.63 20.23 5.66
C GLN A 313 27.44 20.91 4.53
N GLU A 314 26.78 21.58 3.56
CA GLU A 314 27.45 22.52 2.63
C GLU A 314 27.66 23.92 3.23
N GLY A 315 27.21 24.16 4.47
CA GLY A 315 27.30 25.47 5.12
C GLY A 315 26.23 26.47 4.67
N ARG A 316 25.30 26.06 3.79
CA ARG A 316 24.20 26.89 3.26
C ARG A 316 23.06 27.01 4.27
N THR A 317 23.38 27.64 5.39
CA THR A 317 22.58 27.72 6.61
C THR A 317 21.19 28.32 6.38
N ASP A 318 21.07 29.41 5.63
CA ASP A 318 19.78 30.06 5.41
C ASP A 318 18.82 29.19 4.57
N GLU A 319 19.32 28.57 3.50
CA GLU A 319 18.51 27.67 2.67
C GLU A 319 18.12 26.40 3.46
N ALA A 320 19.01 25.89 4.30
CA ALA A 320 18.71 24.76 5.17
C ALA A 320 17.60 25.09 6.19
N LEU A 321 17.59 26.28 6.77
CA LEU A 321 16.51 26.73 7.66
C LEU A 321 15.16 26.79 6.94
N VAL A 322 15.14 27.33 5.71
CA VAL A 322 13.91 27.36 4.89
C VAL A 322 13.42 25.93 4.63
N ALA A 323 14.32 25.02 4.23
CA ALA A 323 13.96 23.64 3.97
C ALA A 323 13.43 22.92 5.24
N TYR A 324 14.07 23.12 6.39
CA TYR A 324 13.59 22.57 7.66
C TYR A 324 12.23 23.16 8.08
N SER A 325 12.00 24.46 7.87
CA SER A 325 10.69 25.07 8.10
C SER A 325 9.62 24.41 7.23
N LYS A 326 9.88 24.20 5.94
CA LYS A 326 8.97 23.53 5.02
C LYS A 326 8.71 22.07 5.38
N ALA A 327 9.71 21.36 5.89
CA ALA A 327 9.53 20.00 6.39
C ALA A 327 8.59 19.97 7.61
N LEU A 328 8.76 20.89 8.57
CA LEU A 328 7.87 20.99 9.75
C LEU A 328 6.45 21.46 9.38
N GLU A 329 6.30 22.36 8.41
CA GLU A 329 4.99 22.75 7.86
C GLU A 329 4.28 21.53 7.24
N ALA A 330 5.00 20.73 6.47
CA ALA A 330 4.45 19.54 5.80
C ALA A 330 4.16 18.39 6.77
N ASN A 331 4.97 18.22 7.82
CA ASN A 331 4.74 17.24 8.87
C ASN A 331 5.25 17.75 10.23
N PRO A 332 4.37 18.31 11.07
CA PRO A 332 4.71 18.74 12.43
C PRO A 332 5.12 17.59 13.37
N GLY A 333 4.92 16.33 12.96
CA GLY A 333 5.32 15.13 13.69
C GLY A 333 6.76 14.68 13.44
N LEU A 334 7.56 15.43 12.66
CA LEU A 334 8.98 15.12 12.44
C LEU A 334 9.83 15.51 13.66
N ASP A 335 9.73 14.72 14.73
CA ASP A 335 10.45 14.94 15.99
C ASP A 335 11.97 15.10 15.78
N ALA A 336 12.53 14.34 14.85
CA ALA A 336 13.95 14.34 14.50
C ALA A 336 14.47 15.69 13.97
N LEU A 337 13.58 16.64 13.62
CA LEU A 337 13.93 17.89 12.97
C LEU A 337 14.04 19.09 13.92
N TYR A 338 13.38 19.04 15.08
CA TYR A 338 13.36 20.17 16.02
C TYR A 338 14.75 20.51 16.54
N ALA A 339 15.56 19.51 16.94
CA ALA A 339 16.91 19.75 17.44
C ALA A 339 17.91 20.23 16.35
N PRO A 340 17.95 19.65 15.13
CA PRO A 340 18.74 20.20 14.03
C PRO A 340 18.36 21.63 13.66
N ALA A 341 17.05 21.93 13.57
CA ALA A 341 16.57 23.28 13.30
C ALA A 341 16.98 24.26 14.41
N ALA A 342 16.78 23.89 15.68
CA ALA A 342 17.21 24.69 16.83
C ALA A 342 18.72 25.00 16.82
N THR A 343 19.53 24.00 16.48
CA THR A 343 21.00 24.16 16.35
C THR A 343 21.35 25.20 15.30
N LEU A 344 20.66 25.16 14.16
CA LEU A 344 20.93 26.07 13.05
C LEU A 344 20.46 27.49 13.36
N VAL A 345 19.30 27.63 14.00
CA VAL A 345 18.77 28.93 14.48
C VAL A 345 19.70 29.52 15.56
N ALA A 346 20.21 28.71 16.49
CA ALA A 346 21.16 29.14 17.53
C ALA A 346 22.50 29.64 16.95
N ARG A 347 22.95 29.05 15.83
CA ARG A 347 24.14 29.50 15.09
C ARG A 347 23.91 30.85 14.41
N LYS A 348 22.70 31.11 13.91
CA LYS A 348 22.30 32.41 13.35
C LYS A 348 22.14 33.50 14.42
N GLY A 349 22.09 33.13 15.70
CA GLY A 349 22.03 34.06 16.82
C GLY A 349 20.63 34.34 17.34
N ASP A 350 19.57 33.76 16.75
CA ASP A 350 18.22 33.83 17.31
C ASP A 350 18.07 32.79 18.43
N LEU A 351 18.65 33.12 19.58
CA LEU A 351 18.71 32.22 20.73
C LEU A 351 17.33 31.96 21.34
N VAL A 352 16.39 32.90 21.21
CA VAL A 352 15.03 32.77 21.76
C VAL A 352 14.26 31.71 20.98
N THR A 353 14.25 31.80 19.65
CA THR A 353 13.59 30.79 18.81
C THR A 353 14.28 29.43 18.94
N ALA A 354 15.61 29.41 19.03
CA ALA A 354 16.36 28.18 19.25
C ALA A 354 16.00 27.49 20.57
N ALA A 355 15.91 28.24 21.68
CA ALA A 355 15.52 27.69 22.97
C ALA A 355 14.13 27.03 22.90
N ARG A 356 13.13 27.72 22.30
CA ARG A 356 11.79 27.15 22.09
C ARG A 356 11.80 25.87 21.27
N LEU A 357 12.59 25.83 20.18
CA LEU A 357 12.69 24.63 19.34
C LEU A 357 13.37 23.47 20.07
N TYR A 358 14.38 23.74 20.91
CA TYR A 358 14.98 22.71 21.76
C TYR A 358 14.01 22.21 22.84
N GLU A 359 13.21 23.08 23.45
CA GLU A 359 12.17 22.67 24.40
C GLU A 359 11.12 21.77 23.75
N GLU A 360 10.70 22.06 22.51
CA GLU A 360 9.83 21.17 21.74
C GLU A 360 10.52 19.84 21.41
N ALA A 361 11.80 19.87 21.03
CA ALA A 361 12.58 18.65 20.79
C ALA A 361 12.62 17.76 22.05
N ILE A 362 12.87 18.36 23.22
CA ILE A 362 12.91 17.68 24.51
C ILE A 362 11.52 17.13 24.88
N ARG A 363 10.45 17.90 24.69
CA ARG A 363 9.08 17.46 25.00
C ARG A 363 8.68 16.21 24.20
N ARG A 364 9.12 16.12 22.95
CA ARG A 364 8.84 14.98 22.06
C ARG A 364 9.73 13.79 22.36
N LYS A 365 11.04 14.01 22.41
CA LYS A 365 12.04 12.98 22.71
C LYS A 365 13.21 13.57 23.51
N PRO A 366 13.20 13.43 24.85
CA PRO A 366 14.31 13.87 25.67
C PRO A 366 15.60 13.16 25.25
N THR A 367 16.65 13.93 24.97
CA THR A 367 17.99 13.42 24.67
C THR A 367 19.03 14.24 25.39
N ALA A 368 20.16 13.62 25.75
CA ALA A 368 21.25 14.31 26.42
C ALA A 368 21.76 15.50 25.59
N SER A 369 21.90 15.31 24.28
CA SER A 369 22.35 16.35 23.34
C SER A 369 21.37 17.52 23.23
N ALA A 370 20.05 17.29 23.21
CA ALA A 370 19.07 18.36 23.18
C ALA A 370 19.09 19.19 24.48
N HIS A 371 19.19 18.53 25.64
CA HIS A 371 19.35 19.22 26.92
C HIS A 371 20.64 20.01 27.02
N PHE A 372 21.76 19.43 26.57
CA PHE A 372 23.06 20.10 26.55
C PHE A 372 23.04 21.35 25.65
N ASN A 373 22.49 21.23 24.44
CA ASN A 373 22.43 22.36 23.51
C ASN A 373 21.44 23.45 23.96
N LEU A 374 20.33 23.08 24.62
CA LEU A 374 19.45 24.05 25.26
C LEU A 374 20.18 24.79 26.38
N ALA A 375 20.94 24.07 27.22
CA ALA A 375 21.70 24.68 28.30
C ALA A 375 22.71 25.73 27.78
N ILE A 376 23.47 25.39 26.73
CA ILE A 376 24.37 26.35 26.05
C ILE A 376 23.58 27.56 25.53
N THR A 377 22.42 27.34 24.94
CA THR A 377 21.58 28.41 24.39
C THR A 377 21.06 29.33 25.49
N LEU A 378 20.67 28.78 26.65
CA LEU A 378 20.23 29.52 27.83
C LEU A 378 21.36 30.30 28.50
N GLU A 379 22.58 29.76 28.56
CA GLU A 379 23.76 30.51 29.00
C GLU A 379 23.98 31.75 28.13
N ARG A 380 23.93 31.59 26.81
CA ARG A 380 24.08 32.71 25.86
C ARG A 380 22.94 33.72 25.95
N LEU A 381 21.78 33.32 26.49
CA LEU A 381 20.64 34.20 26.82
C LEU A 381 20.75 34.86 28.20
N GLY A 382 21.79 34.59 28.98
CA GLY A 382 21.95 35.13 30.33
C GLY A 382 21.07 34.45 31.39
N LYS A 383 20.69 33.18 31.17
CA LYS A 383 19.84 32.38 32.08
C LYS A 383 20.61 31.19 32.71
N PRO A 384 21.65 31.44 33.52
CA PRO A 384 22.56 30.39 34.03
C PRO A 384 21.88 29.39 34.98
N ALA A 385 20.86 29.82 35.73
CA ALA A 385 20.11 28.94 36.63
C ALA A 385 19.29 27.89 35.86
N GLU A 386 18.62 28.29 34.78
CA GLU A 386 17.90 27.37 33.89
C GLU A 386 18.88 26.46 33.13
N ALA A 387 19.99 27.02 32.64
CA ALA A 387 21.03 26.25 31.98
C ALA A 387 21.61 25.14 32.88
N SER A 388 21.89 25.45 34.15
CA SER A 388 22.39 24.47 35.12
C SER A 388 21.44 23.29 35.33
N ARG A 389 20.11 23.53 35.30
CA ARG A 389 19.12 22.45 35.38
C ARG A 389 19.21 21.53 34.16
N HIS A 390 19.34 22.10 32.97
CA HIS A 390 19.44 21.32 31.75
C HIS A 390 20.78 20.58 31.61
N TYR A 391 21.90 21.13 32.08
CA TYR A 391 23.15 20.38 32.16
C TYR A 391 23.05 19.16 33.07
N ARG A 392 22.38 19.28 34.22
CA ARG A 392 22.12 18.13 35.09
C ARG A 392 21.24 17.09 34.41
N GLN A 393 20.19 17.50 33.69
CA GLN A 393 19.37 16.57 32.91
C GLN A 393 20.16 15.88 31.79
N ALA A 394 21.04 16.61 31.11
CA ALA A 394 21.92 16.02 30.11
C ALA A 394 22.84 14.94 30.72
N LEU A 395 23.42 15.21 31.89
CA LEU A 395 24.27 14.27 32.63
C LEU A 395 23.51 13.08 33.23
N LEU A 396 22.21 13.23 33.53
CA LEU A 396 21.36 12.11 33.94
C LEU A 396 21.10 11.14 32.78
N LEU A 397 20.94 11.68 31.56
CA LEU A 397 20.72 10.87 30.36
C LEU A 397 22.02 10.29 29.79
N ASP A 398 23.12 11.02 29.92
CA ASP A 398 24.47 10.59 29.53
C ASP A 398 25.50 11.08 30.57
N PRO A 399 25.85 10.23 31.56
CA PRO A 399 26.84 10.56 32.58
C PRO A 399 28.26 10.77 32.05
N THR A 400 28.55 10.36 30.80
CA THR A 400 29.88 10.44 30.17
C THR A 400 30.11 11.77 29.45
N LEU A 401 29.10 12.65 29.41
CA LEU A 401 29.16 13.93 28.72
C LEU A 401 30.05 14.96 29.46
N GLU A 402 31.36 14.80 29.38
CA GLU A 402 32.35 15.63 30.09
C GLU A 402 32.20 17.13 29.77
N ALA A 403 31.79 17.47 28.55
CA ALA A 403 31.52 18.85 28.16
C ALA A 403 30.41 19.49 29.04
N ALA A 404 29.35 18.74 29.35
CA ALA A 404 28.28 19.21 30.23
C ALA A 404 28.75 19.33 31.68
N ARG A 405 29.57 18.39 32.16
CA ARG A 405 30.15 18.44 33.51
C ARG A 405 31.04 19.66 33.71
N ARG A 406 31.90 19.97 32.72
CA ARG A 406 32.77 21.15 32.74
C ARG A 406 31.96 22.44 32.81
N ARG A 407 31.01 22.63 31.88
CA ARG A 407 30.14 23.82 31.83
C ARG A 407 29.33 24.02 33.11
N LEU A 408 28.79 22.94 33.68
CA LEU A 408 28.07 23.01 34.95
C LEU A 408 28.97 23.39 36.13
N GLY A 409 30.26 23.05 36.08
CA GLY A 409 31.26 23.47 37.06
C GLY A 409 31.61 24.95 36.96
N GLU A 410 31.64 25.50 35.74
CA GLU A 410 31.89 26.92 35.45
C GLU A 410 30.75 27.85 35.89
N LEU A 411 29.52 27.32 36.00
CA LEU A 411 28.30 28.07 36.36
C LEU A 411 28.04 28.19 37.87
N ARG A 412 28.99 27.74 38.72
CA ARG A 412 28.86 27.73 40.18
C ARG A 412 29.20 29.05 40.85
#